data_AF-A0A4P9A227-F1
#
_entry.id   AF-A0A4P9A227-F1
#
_cell.length_a   1.000
_cell.length_b   1.000
_cell.length_c   1.000
_cell.angle_alpha   90.00
_cell.angle_beta   90.00
_cell.angle_gamma   90.00
#
_symmetry.space_group_name_H-M   'P 1'
#
loop_
_entity.id
_entity.type
_entity.pdbx_description
1 polymer ?
#
loop_
_entity_poly.entity_id
_entity_poly.type
_entity_poly.pdbx_seq_one_letter_code
_entity_poly.pdbx_strand_id
1 'polypeptide(L)'
;MRAWWEKFEQNCAAKGLEFRYVLETDVANCYGSIYTHSISWALHGKDEAYANRDKKSLGGKIDEHFQMMNHRQTNGIPQGNTLSDFIAELIFAYADNLLAQAIKDIDKREYSIVRYRDDYRIFTNRLDLGARILKELTEILAILGLRLNAQKTKKSSDIVLSSIKKDKIEELFIPNIKKEKDNFAKWLMQIYAASYKYPNSGMVSRQLNMFHEELLDYLDQGKSLRHYEKPEVMLSIVVNMAIKNPKYYNMAMAVASLTIRGAGESRRGLLVQKILDKFKIIPNTGLLDIWLQRVSYSIDPDLQFNELLTRSVSERAYIDNSIIWCIDWLKDDIMKTVRDTSIVDVDILQGIRETNKISIDRQEVDLFRDIPS
;
A
#
# COMPACT_ATOMS: atom_id res chain seq x y z
N MET A 1 1.38 -2.06 10.93
CA MET A 1 1.09 -0.75 11.58
C MET A 1 1.64 -0.62 13.00
N ARG A 2 1.45 -1.59 13.92
CA ARG A 2 1.99 -1.53 15.30
C ARG A 2 3.52 -1.39 15.37
N ALA A 3 4.26 -2.19 14.58
CA ALA A 3 5.71 -2.16 14.56
C ALA A 3 6.34 -0.80 14.18
N TRP A 4 5.70 -0.02 13.29
CA TRP A 4 6.19 1.31 12.90
C TRP A 4 6.05 2.33 14.04
N TRP A 5 4.87 2.39 14.66
CA TRP A 5 4.63 3.29 15.79
C TRP A 5 5.52 2.94 16.98
N GLU A 6 5.51 1.68 17.40
CA GLU A 6 6.21 1.21 18.60
C GLU A 6 7.74 1.24 18.43
N LYS A 7 8.27 0.76 17.29
CA LYS A 7 9.73 0.61 17.12
C LYS A 7 10.42 1.83 16.50
N PHE A 8 9.71 2.62 15.70
CA PHE A 8 10.30 3.74 14.98
C PHE A 8 9.84 5.10 15.51
N GLU A 9 8.54 5.42 15.47
CA GLU A 9 8.07 6.77 15.84
C GLU A 9 8.26 7.07 17.32
N GLN A 10 7.96 6.14 18.22
CA GLN A 10 8.21 6.30 19.66
C GLN A 10 9.70 6.43 19.99
N ASN A 11 10.55 5.60 19.36
CA ASN A 11 12.00 5.67 19.54
C ASN A 11 12.55 7.02 19.07
N CYS A 12 12.10 7.52 17.92
CA CYS A 12 12.46 8.84 17.41
C CYS A 12 11.98 9.96 18.34
N ALA A 13 10.75 9.88 18.86
CA ALA A 13 10.23 10.87 19.80
C ALA A 13 11.05 10.88 21.11
N ALA A 14 11.47 9.72 21.60
CA ALA A 14 12.31 9.60 22.79
C ALA A 14 13.69 10.28 22.61
N LYS A 15 14.21 10.35 21.37
CA LYS A 15 15.45 11.10 21.07
C LYS A 15 15.34 12.61 21.34
N GLY A 16 14.13 13.15 21.48
CA GLY A 16 13.91 14.51 21.95
C GLY A 16 14.42 14.80 23.37
N LEU A 17 14.69 13.77 24.19
CA LEU A 17 15.30 13.94 25.51
C LEU A 17 16.82 14.21 25.43
N GLU A 18 17.48 13.76 24.36
CA GLU A 18 18.94 13.77 24.21
C GLU A 18 19.42 14.84 23.21
N PHE A 19 18.58 15.16 22.21
CA PHE A 19 18.95 15.98 21.07
C PHE A 19 17.98 17.15 20.86
N ARG A 20 18.46 18.22 20.23
CA ARG A 20 17.67 19.43 19.91
C ARG A 20 17.16 19.47 18.47
N TYR A 21 17.82 18.76 17.57
CA TYR A 21 17.50 18.80 16.14
C TYR A 21 17.40 17.40 15.56
N VAL A 22 16.56 17.28 14.54
CA VAL A 22 16.48 16.10 13.67
C VAL A 22 16.49 16.52 12.21
N LEU A 23 17.27 15.78 11.42
CA LEU A 23 17.25 15.82 9.96
C LEU A 23 16.56 14.54 9.47
N GLU A 24 15.48 14.69 8.73
CA GLU A 24 14.67 13.61 8.18
C GLU A 24 14.89 13.54 6.68
N THR A 25 15.10 12.34 6.13
CA THR A 25 15.23 12.14 4.68
C THR A 25 14.83 10.71 4.31
N ASP A 26 14.34 10.50 3.09
CA ASP A 26 14.05 9.18 2.51
C ASP A 26 14.85 8.96 1.22
N VAL A 27 14.95 7.69 0.80
CA VAL A 27 15.52 7.34 -0.50
C VAL A 27 14.44 7.43 -1.59
N ALA A 28 14.71 8.21 -2.63
CA ALA A 28 13.81 8.37 -3.75
C ALA A 28 13.77 7.08 -4.61
N ASN A 29 12.56 6.60 -4.93
CA ASN A 29 12.33 5.42 -5.77
C ASN A 29 13.21 4.23 -5.35
N CYS A 30 13.21 3.88 -4.06
CA CYS A 30 14.15 2.93 -3.46
C CYS A 30 14.32 1.65 -4.28
N TYR A 31 13.29 0.80 -4.36
CA TYR A 31 13.38 -0.49 -5.06
C TYR A 31 13.70 -0.34 -6.55
N GLY A 32 13.15 0.67 -7.23
CA GLY A 32 13.41 0.93 -8.64
C GLY A 32 14.80 1.49 -8.94
N SER A 33 15.52 2.01 -7.93
CA SER A 33 16.85 2.60 -8.08
C SER A 33 17.98 1.70 -7.57
N ILE A 34 17.64 0.56 -6.93
CA ILE A 34 18.66 -0.39 -6.47
C ILE A 34 19.44 -0.90 -7.68
N TYR A 35 20.76 -0.66 -7.66
CA TYR A 35 21.66 -1.24 -8.64
C TYR A 35 21.93 -2.70 -8.28
N THR A 36 21.55 -3.66 -9.12
CA THR A 36 21.54 -5.09 -8.75
C THR A 36 22.93 -5.63 -8.41
N HIS A 37 23.99 -5.07 -8.99
CA HIS A 37 25.37 -5.40 -8.63
C HIS A 37 25.74 -5.01 -7.19
N SER A 38 25.03 -4.06 -6.58
CA SER A 38 25.22 -3.72 -5.15
C SER A 38 24.88 -4.87 -4.21
N ILE A 39 24.09 -5.86 -4.66
CA ILE A 39 23.86 -7.11 -3.93
C ILE A 39 25.19 -7.85 -3.69
N SER A 40 26.02 -7.93 -4.72
CA SER A 40 27.34 -8.57 -4.60
C SER A 40 28.27 -7.76 -3.70
N TRP A 41 28.21 -6.42 -3.76
CA TRP A 41 29.01 -5.56 -2.89
C TRP A 41 28.59 -5.69 -1.42
N ALA A 42 27.30 -5.81 -1.15
CA ALA A 42 26.80 -5.98 0.20
C ALA A 42 27.20 -7.33 0.82
N LEU A 43 27.31 -8.38 -0.01
CA LEU A 43 27.70 -9.73 0.45
C LEU A 43 29.21 -9.92 0.60
N HIS A 44 30.00 -9.40 -0.35
CA HIS A 44 31.44 -9.71 -0.44
C HIS A 44 32.34 -8.49 -0.21
N GLY A 45 31.76 -7.30 -0.11
CA GLY A 45 32.51 -6.05 -0.20
C GLY A 45 32.80 -5.66 -1.66
N LYS A 46 32.96 -4.36 -1.88
CA LYS A 46 33.14 -3.79 -3.22
C LYS A 46 34.42 -4.28 -3.90
N ASP A 47 35.53 -4.31 -3.19
CA ASP A 47 36.84 -4.66 -3.75
C ASP A 47 36.92 -6.13 -4.16
N GLU A 48 36.42 -7.04 -3.31
CA GLU A 48 36.38 -8.48 -3.62
C GLU A 48 35.45 -8.77 -4.79
N ALA A 49 34.30 -8.09 -4.86
CA ALA A 49 33.38 -8.22 -5.99
C ALA A 49 33.99 -7.73 -7.32
N TYR A 50 34.85 -6.71 -7.29
CA TYR A 50 35.58 -6.27 -8.49
C TYR A 50 36.71 -7.21 -8.90
N ALA A 51 37.35 -7.88 -7.94
CA ALA A 51 38.39 -8.87 -8.18
C ALA A 51 37.81 -10.18 -8.75
N ASN A 52 36.64 -10.60 -8.25
CA ASN A 52 35.95 -11.83 -8.63
C ASN A 52 34.74 -11.52 -9.53
N ARG A 53 34.98 -11.02 -10.75
CA ARG A 53 33.93 -10.67 -11.72
C ARG A 53 33.16 -11.86 -12.28
N ASP A 54 33.64 -13.08 -12.05
CA ASP A 54 32.93 -14.29 -12.46
C ASP A 54 31.62 -14.43 -11.67
N LYS A 55 30.50 -14.62 -12.37
CA LYS A 55 29.16 -14.88 -11.79
C LYS A 55 29.05 -16.16 -10.93
N LYS A 56 30.18 -16.78 -10.58
CA LYS A 56 30.25 -17.97 -9.74
C LYS A 56 30.04 -17.66 -8.26
N SER A 57 30.29 -16.42 -7.83
CA SER A 57 30.04 -16.00 -6.44
C SER A 57 28.55 -16.06 -6.11
N LEU A 58 28.22 -16.24 -4.82
CA LEU A 58 26.83 -16.23 -4.37
C LEU A 58 26.13 -14.91 -4.74
N GLY A 59 26.83 -13.79 -4.62
CA GLY A 59 26.30 -12.47 -4.94
C GLY A 59 26.01 -12.31 -6.44
N GLY A 60 26.92 -12.77 -7.30
CA GLY A 60 26.72 -12.76 -8.76
C GLY A 60 25.54 -13.62 -9.22
N LYS A 61 25.31 -14.78 -8.58
CA LYS A 61 24.15 -15.63 -8.88
C LYS A 61 22.82 -14.97 -8.47
N ILE A 62 22.78 -14.37 -7.28
CA ILE A 62 21.57 -13.68 -6.81
C ILE A 62 21.27 -12.48 -7.71
N ASP A 63 22.27 -11.66 -8.02
CA ASP A 63 22.18 -10.54 -8.97
C ASP A 63 21.62 -11.00 -10.33
N GLU A 64 22.15 -12.08 -10.91
CA GLU A 64 21.64 -12.64 -12.17
C GLU A 64 20.15 -13.02 -12.11
N HIS A 65 19.69 -13.64 -11.02
CA HIS A 65 18.28 -13.95 -10.85
C HIS A 65 17.40 -12.69 -10.74
N PHE A 66 17.86 -11.65 -10.04
CA PHE A 66 17.15 -10.36 -9.97
C PHE A 66 17.07 -9.68 -11.33
N GLN A 67 18.16 -9.70 -12.10
CA GLN A 67 18.14 -9.22 -13.48
C GLN A 67 17.15 -10.03 -14.32
N MET A 68 17.14 -11.37 -14.23
CA MET A 68 16.20 -12.21 -14.96
C MET A 68 14.73 -11.90 -14.62
N MET A 69 14.42 -11.63 -13.35
CA MET A 69 13.08 -11.21 -12.90
C MET A 69 12.70 -9.81 -13.40
N ASN A 70 13.66 -9.01 -13.86
CA ASN A 70 13.47 -7.63 -14.29
C ASN A 70 13.97 -7.41 -15.74
N HIS A 71 13.61 -8.31 -16.67
CA HIS A 71 13.96 -8.19 -18.11
C HIS A 71 15.45 -7.98 -18.42
N ARG A 72 16.33 -8.56 -17.60
CA ARG A 72 17.79 -8.39 -17.62
C ARG A 72 18.28 -6.96 -17.38
N GLN A 73 17.46 -6.11 -16.76
CA GLN A 73 17.89 -4.79 -16.33
C GLN A 73 18.73 -4.88 -15.06
N THR A 74 19.74 -4.00 -14.96
CA THR A 74 20.66 -3.92 -13.81
C THR A 74 20.25 -2.87 -12.79
N ASN A 75 19.16 -2.13 -13.05
CA ASN A 75 18.58 -1.16 -12.13
C ASN A 75 17.16 -1.58 -11.80
N GLY A 76 16.85 -1.60 -10.51
CA GLY A 76 15.54 -2.00 -10.00
C GLY A 76 15.49 -3.46 -9.60
N ILE A 77 14.81 -3.72 -8.48
CA ILE A 77 14.41 -5.06 -8.05
C ILE A 77 12.88 -5.15 -7.98
N PRO A 78 12.28 -6.34 -8.16
CA PRO A 78 10.83 -6.52 -8.06
C PRO A 78 10.26 -6.01 -6.74
N GLN A 79 9.07 -5.42 -6.77
CA GLN A 79 8.41 -4.88 -5.58
C GLN A 79 7.30 -5.82 -5.08
N GLY A 80 6.89 -5.68 -3.82
CA GLY A 80 5.77 -6.43 -3.26
C GLY A 80 6.07 -7.87 -2.86
N ASN A 81 7.35 -8.25 -2.73
CA ASN A 81 7.75 -9.58 -2.26
C ASN A 81 8.79 -9.49 -1.14
N THR A 82 8.68 -10.40 -0.17
CA THR A 82 9.55 -10.45 1.03
C THR A 82 11.02 -10.67 0.69
N LEU A 83 11.33 -11.34 -0.43
CA LEU A 83 12.72 -11.56 -0.85
C LEU A 83 13.39 -10.24 -1.23
N SER A 84 12.70 -9.39 -1.98
CA SER A 84 13.21 -8.08 -2.40
C SER A 84 13.34 -7.13 -1.22
N ASP A 85 12.41 -7.20 -0.26
CA ASP A 85 12.50 -6.51 1.03
C ASP A 85 13.76 -6.88 1.81
N PHE A 86 14.11 -8.16 1.84
CA PHE A 86 15.32 -8.65 2.50
C PHE A 86 16.58 -8.18 1.77
N ILE A 87 16.60 -8.24 0.44
CA ILE A 87 17.74 -7.78 -0.37
C ILE A 87 17.95 -6.27 -0.24
N ALA A 88 16.89 -5.47 -0.23
CA ALA A 88 16.98 -4.04 0.03
C ALA A 88 17.59 -3.78 1.42
N GLU A 89 17.15 -4.50 2.45
CA GLU A 89 17.69 -4.36 3.81
C GLU A 89 19.16 -4.80 3.90
N LEU A 90 19.58 -5.83 3.15
CA LEU A 90 20.98 -6.23 3.05
C LEU A 90 21.86 -5.12 2.48
N ILE A 91 21.39 -4.46 1.41
CA ILE A 91 22.10 -3.33 0.78
C ILE A 91 22.15 -2.13 1.74
N PHE A 92 21.06 -1.84 2.46
CA PHE A 92 21.06 -0.77 3.46
C PHE A 92 21.95 -1.07 4.66
N ALA A 93 22.01 -2.32 5.13
CA ALA A 93 22.95 -2.71 6.18
C ALA A 93 24.40 -2.49 5.74
N TYR A 94 24.71 -2.75 4.47
CA TYR A 94 26.00 -2.41 3.88
C TYR A 94 26.25 -0.89 3.85
N ALA A 95 25.26 -0.10 3.42
CA ALA A 95 25.33 1.37 3.44
C ALA A 95 25.56 1.92 4.86
N ASP A 96 24.84 1.39 5.85
CA ASP A 96 24.96 1.80 7.25
C ASP A 96 26.34 1.48 7.82
N ASN A 97 26.94 0.34 7.44
CA ASN A 97 28.32 -0.01 7.81
C ASN A 97 29.34 0.95 7.18
N LEU A 98 29.19 1.28 5.89
CA LEU A 98 30.04 2.28 5.24
C LEU A 98 29.91 3.64 5.92
N LEU A 99 28.70 4.04 6.29
CA LEU A 99 28.47 5.31 6.98
C LEU A 99 29.13 5.31 8.35
N ALA A 100 28.98 4.24 9.13
CA ALA A 100 29.61 4.09 10.43
C ALA A 100 31.15 4.20 10.35
N GLN A 101 31.76 3.70 9.27
CA GLN A 101 33.19 3.85 9.01
C GLN A 101 33.58 5.28 8.60
N ALA A 102 32.76 5.94 7.78
CA ALA A 102 32.99 7.31 7.30
C ALA A 102 32.92 8.36 8.42
N ILE A 103 32.06 8.14 9.43
CA ILE A 103 31.85 9.08 10.55
C ILE A 103 32.54 8.62 11.85
N LYS A 104 33.49 7.70 11.77
CA LYS A 104 34.16 7.11 12.95
C LYS A 104 34.91 8.11 13.83
N ASP A 105 35.25 9.27 13.27
CA ASP A 105 35.93 10.37 13.97
C ASP A 105 34.99 11.24 14.81
N ILE A 106 33.68 11.08 14.63
CA ILE A 106 32.66 11.83 15.36
C ILE A 106 32.32 11.09 16.67
N ASP A 107 32.23 11.81 17.78
CA ASP A 107 31.79 11.23 19.06
C ASP A 107 30.35 10.72 18.94
N LYS A 108 30.14 9.44 19.25
CA LYS A 108 28.82 8.78 19.25
C LYS A 108 27.81 9.42 20.20
N ARG A 109 28.23 10.28 21.13
CA ARG A 109 27.36 11.07 22.00
C ARG A 109 26.78 12.31 21.33
N GLU A 110 27.38 12.78 20.23
CA GLU A 110 26.96 14.01 19.54
C GLU A 110 25.83 13.79 18.51
N TYR A 111 25.55 12.53 18.17
CA TYR A 111 24.53 12.18 17.19
C TYR A 111 23.86 10.84 17.48
N SER A 112 22.67 10.63 16.90
CA SER A 112 22.03 9.32 16.81
C SER A 112 21.37 9.18 15.44
N ILE A 113 21.52 8.02 14.80
CA ILE A 113 20.88 7.74 13.51
C ILE A 113 19.88 6.62 13.72
N VAL A 114 18.64 6.84 13.30
CA VAL A 114 17.59 5.82 13.29
C VAL A 114 17.11 5.66 11.86
N ARG A 115 17.10 4.41 11.36
CA ARG A 115 16.58 4.07 10.04
C ARG A 115 15.43 3.08 10.17
N TYR A 116 14.40 3.26 9.34
CA TYR A 116 13.40 2.24 9.08
C TYR A 116 13.20 2.13 7.58
N ARG A 117 13.57 0.98 7.00
CA ARG A 117 13.61 0.80 5.54
C ARG A 117 14.45 1.91 4.89
N ASP A 118 13.84 2.72 4.03
CA ASP A 118 14.43 3.83 3.30
C ASP A 118 14.35 5.17 4.03
N ASP A 119 13.63 5.27 5.15
CA ASP A 119 13.53 6.48 5.97
C ASP A 119 14.70 6.60 6.96
N TYR A 120 15.51 7.65 6.82
CA TYR A 120 16.62 8.01 7.70
C TYR A 120 16.26 9.22 8.59
N ARG A 121 16.62 9.14 9.87
CA ARG A 121 16.53 10.26 10.83
C ARG A 121 17.86 10.43 11.56
N ILE A 122 18.45 11.62 11.43
CA ILE A 122 19.72 11.99 12.06
C ILE A 122 19.44 13.01 13.16
N PHE A 123 19.60 12.59 14.41
CA PHE A 123 19.43 13.41 15.61
C PHE A 123 20.79 13.98 16.03
N THR A 124 20.82 15.26 16.40
CA THR A 124 22.05 15.92 16.87
C THR A 124 21.73 17.21 17.62
N ASN A 125 22.69 17.68 18.40
CA ASN A 125 22.68 19.01 19.01
C ASN A 125 23.37 20.08 18.15
N ARG A 126 23.99 19.67 17.03
CA ARG A 126 24.84 20.49 16.17
C ARG A 126 24.45 20.33 14.70
N LEU A 127 23.96 21.40 14.10
CA LEU A 127 23.41 21.36 12.73
C LEU A 127 24.49 21.20 11.66
N ASP A 128 25.67 21.75 11.90
CA ASP A 128 26.88 21.51 11.12
C ASP A 128 27.24 20.02 11.09
N LEU A 129 27.16 19.35 12.25
CA LEU A 129 27.42 17.92 12.35
C LEU A 129 26.35 17.09 11.60
N GLY A 130 25.08 17.42 11.79
CA GLY A 130 23.98 16.77 11.07
C GLY A 130 24.12 16.90 9.54
N ALA A 131 24.51 18.08 9.06
CA ALA A 131 24.76 18.32 7.64
C ALA A 131 25.96 17.51 7.11
N ARG A 132 27.03 17.38 7.91
CA ARG A 132 28.18 16.53 7.58
C ARG A 132 27.75 15.06 7.42
N ILE A 133 27.03 14.51 8.40
CA ILE A 133 26.55 13.11 8.34
C ILE A 133 25.64 12.89 7.13
N LEU A 134 24.73 13.83 6.86
CA LEU A 134 23.83 13.75 5.71
C LEU A 134 24.59 13.77 4.37
N LYS A 135 25.67 14.56 4.26
CA LYS A 135 26.55 14.58 3.09
C LYS A 135 27.23 13.23 2.88
N GLU A 136 27.84 12.66 3.92
CA GLU A 136 28.48 11.33 3.84
C GLU A 136 27.48 10.24 3.43
N LEU A 137 26.27 10.25 4.03
CA LEU A 137 25.20 9.33 3.65
C LEU A 137 24.81 9.49 2.17
N THR A 138 24.71 10.74 1.68
CA THR A 138 24.39 11.02 0.28
C THR A 138 25.43 10.43 -0.67
N GLU A 139 26.71 10.60 -0.38
CA GLU A 139 27.81 10.09 -1.19
C GLU A 139 27.85 8.55 -1.20
N ILE A 140 27.61 7.92 -0.05
CA ILE A 140 27.54 6.45 0.08
C ILE A 140 26.36 5.89 -0.70
N LEU A 141 25.17 6.46 -0.54
CA LEU A 141 23.98 6.00 -1.27
C LEU A 141 24.16 6.15 -2.78
N ALA A 142 24.80 7.23 -3.23
CA ALA A 142 25.09 7.44 -4.66
C ALA A 142 25.98 6.34 -5.25
N ILE A 143 26.95 5.81 -4.48
CA ILE A 143 27.78 4.66 -4.89
C ILE A 143 26.91 3.44 -5.14
N LEU A 144 25.86 3.23 -4.34
CA LEU A 144 24.93 2.10 -4.42
C LEU A 144 23.81 2.28 -5.47
N GLY A 145 23.85 3.38 -6.25
CA GLY A 145 22.80 3.72 -7.22
C GLY A 145 21.58 4.41 -6.60
N LEU A 146 21.59 4.65 -5.30
CA LEU A 146 20.49 5.25 -4.55
C LEU A 146 20.65 6.78 -4.44
N ARG A 147 19.53 7.49 -4.25
CA ARG A 147 19.53 8.94 -4.10
C ARG A 147 18.55 9.36 -3.01
N LEU A 148 18.93 10.35 -2.21
CA LEU A 148 18.03 10.95 -1.24
C LEU A 148 17.00 11.86 -1.91
N ASN A 149 15.80 11.91 -1.34
CA ASN A 149 14.74 12.78 -1.80
C ASN A 149 14.87 14.19 -1.21
N ALA A 150 15.55 15.07 -1.94
CA ALA A 150 15.80 16.45 -1.52
C ALA A 150 14.53 17.25 -1.18
N GLN A 151 13.38 16.95 -1.79
CA GLN A 151 12.11 17.63 -1.51
C GLN A 151 11.50 17.24 -0.16
N LYS A 152 11.83 16.04 0.32
CA LYS A 152 11.36 15.51 1.60
C LYS A 152 12.38 15.67 2.72
N THR A 153 13.64 15.96 2.39
CA THR A 153 14.67 16.28 3.38
C THR A 153 14.25 17.49 4.21
N LYS A 154 14.05 17.29 5.51
CA LYS A 154 13.56 18.33 6.44
C LYS A 154 14.44 18.41 7.65
N LYS A 155 14.52 19.61 8.22
CA LYS A 155 15.16 19.89 9.49
C LYS A 155 14.10 20.40 10.46
N SER A 156 14.05 19.83 11.65
CA SER A 156 13.15 20.26 12.72
C SER A 156 13.90 20.47 14.02
N SER A 157 13.45 21.45 14.82
CA SER A 157 13.81 21.60 16.23
C SER A 157 12.73 21.05 17.18
N ASP A 158 11.55 20.70 16.66
CA ASP A 158 10.52 19.97 17.38
C ASP A 158 10.59 18.51 16.98
N ILE A 159 11.36 17.73 17.76
CA ILE A 159 11.61 16.31 17.49
C ILE A 159 10.35 15.48 17.71
N VAL A 160 9.50 15.85 18.67
CA VAL A 160 8.32 15.04 19.03
C VAL A 160 7.30 15.09 17.89
N LEU A 161 6.93 16.28 17.44
CA LEU A 161 5.98 16.41 16.34
C LEU A 161 6.56 15.94 15.01
N SER A 162 7.84 16.18 14.73
CA SER A 162 8.44 15.72 13.48
C SER A 162 8.61 14.20 13.43
N SER A 163 8.72 13.54 14.59
CA SER A 163 8.77 12.08 14.68
C SER A 163 7.47 11.39 14.25
N ILE A 164 6.34 12.10 14.23
CA ILE A 164 5.01 11.56 13.92
C ILE A 164 4.60 12.01 12.51
N LYS A 165 4.04 11.10 11.70
CA LYS A 165 3.50 11.48 10.38
C LYS A 165 2.40 12.55 10.51
N LYS A 166 2.43 13.54 9.61
CA LYS A 166 1.52 14.71 9.63
C LYS A 166 0.03 14.33 9.61
N ASP A 167 -0.33 13.31 8.84
CA ASP A 167 -1.71 12.82 8.76
C ASP A 167 -2.22 12.31 10.11
N LYS A 168 -1.38 11.63 10.89
CA LYS A 168 -1.71 11.20 12.25
C LYS A 168 -1.89 12.37 13.22
N ILE A 169 -1.06 13.41 13.09
CA ILE A 169 -1.19 14.62 13.92
C ILE A 169 -2.51 15.30 13.62
N GLU A 170 -2.84 15.48 12.33
CA GLU A 170 -4.09 16.14 11.95
C GLU A 170 -5.32 15.34 12.34
N GLU A 171 -5.22 14.01 12.35
CA GLU A 171 -6.29 13.17 12.87
C GLU A 171 -6.69 13.51 14.31
N LEU A 172 -5.73 13.92 15.15
CA LEU A 172 -6.02 14.34 16.54
C LEU A 172 -6.98 15.53 16.60
N PHE A 173 -7.05 16.31 15.52
CA PHE A 173 -7.91 17.49 15.40
C PHE A 173 -9.18 17.21 14.58
N ILE A 174 -9.33 16.02 14.01
CA ILE A 174 -10.60 15.61 13.41
C ILE A 174 -11.56 15.31 14.58
N PRO A 175 -12.69 16.03 14.71
CA PRO A 175 -13.62 15.81 15.81
C PRO A 175 -14.03 14.33 15.84
N ASN A 176 -13.92 13.69 17.01
CA ASN A 176 -14.42 12.32 17.20
C ASN A 176 -15.85 12.25 16.69
N ILE A 177 -16.06 11.52 15.60
CA ILE A 177 -17.36 11.37 14.96
C ILE A 177 -18.19 10.49 15.88
N LYS A 178 -18.96 11.14 16.75
CA LYS A 178 -19.83 10.44 17.69
C LYS A 178 -21.06 9.93 16.93
N LYS A 179 -21.31 8.62 17.08
CA LYS A 179 -22.36 7.78 16.48
C LYS A 179 -23.80 8.36 16.45
N GLU A 180 -24.07 9.45 17.16
CA GLU A 180 -25.44 9.91 17.47
C GLU A 180 -25.79 11.30 16.90
N LYS A 181 -24.81 12.11 16.45
CA LYS A 181 -25.07 13.52 16.08
C LYS A 181 -24.78 13.89 14.63
N ASP A 182 -23.98 13.11 13.91
CA ASP A 182 -23.61 13.39 12.52
C ASP A 182 -24.15 12.35 11.55
N ASN A 183 -24.53 12.81 10.35
CA ASN A 183 -25.05 11.94 9.30
C ASN A 183 -23.92 11.27 8.52
N PHE A 184 -24.17 10.08 7.97
CA PHE A 184 -23.20 9.28 7.24
C PHE A 184 -22.62 10.04 6.03
N ALA A 185 -23.41 10.88 5.36
CA ALA A 185 -22.93 11.67 4.24
C ALA A 185 -21.89 12.73 4.66
N LYS A 186 -22.06 13.39 5.81
CA LYS A 186 -21.08 14.34 6.38
C LYS A 186 -19.80 13.63 6.80
N TRP A 187 -19.91 12.45 7.41
CA TRP A 187 -18.74 11.64 7.76
C TRP A 187 -17.95 11.29 6.49
N LEU A 188 -18.59 10.75 5.45
CA LEU A 188 -17.90 10.50 4.17
C LEU A 188 -17.24 11.75 3.58
N MET A 189 -17.89 12.91 3.70
CA MET A 189 -17.32 14.18 3.23
C MET A 189 -16.05 14.57 3.99
N GLN A 190 -16.00 14.32 5.31
CA GLN A 190 -14.79 14.53 6.12
C GLN A 190 -13.67 13.57 5.71
N ILE A 191 -14.00 12.28 5.50
CA ILE A 191 -13.04 11.29 5.01
C ILE A 191 -12.47 11.72 3.65
N TYR A 192 -13.32 12.19 2.74
CA TYR A 192 -12.91 12.66 1.42
C TYR A 192 -12.04 13.92 1.47
N ALA A 193 -12.33 14.85 2.37
CA ALA A 193 -11.47 16.01 2.59
C ALA A 193 -10.08 15.58 3.12
N ALA A 194 -10.05 14.61 4.04
CA ALA A 194 -8.82 14.04 4.57
C ALA A 194 -8.04 13.28 3.48
N SER A 195 -8.71 12.51 2.62
CA SER A 195 -8.07 11.79 1.51
C SER A 195 -7.52 12.74 0.45
N TYR A 196 -8.17 13.88 0.22
CA TYR A 196 -7.65 14.89 -0.70
C TYR A 196 -6.37 15.55 -0.16
N LYS A 197 -6.33 15.84 1.14
CA LYS A 197 -5.16 16.44 1.79
C LYS A 197 -4.02 15.43 1.97
N TYR A 198 -4.35 14.16 2.21
CA TYR A 198 -3.40 13.06 2.40
C TYR A 198 -3.73 11.85 1.52
N PRO A 199 -3.38 11.90 0.22
CA PRO A 199 -3.79 10.89 -0.76
C PRO A 199 -3.51 9.46 -0.32
N ASN A 200 -2.33 9.15 0.22
CA ASN A 200 -1.92 7.78 0.56
C ASN A 200 -2.00 7.46 2.05
N SER A 201 -2.79 8.20 2.82
CA SER A 201 -2.82 8.06 4.27
C SER A 201 -3.48 6.75 4.73
N GLY A 202 -2.86 6.10 5.71
CA GLY A 202 -3.44 4.96 6.43
C GLY A 202 -4.57 5.36 7.40
N MET A 203 -4.63 6.64 7.82
CA MET A 203 -5.76 7.18 8.58
C MET A 203 -7.05 7.06 7.77
N VAL A 204 -7.03 7.47 6.50
CA VAL A 204 -8.21 7.41 5.62
C VAL A 204 -8.73 5.98 5.50
N SER A 205 -7.84 4.99 5.31
CA SER A 205 -8.22 3.57 5.31
C SER A 205 -8.89 3.17 6.63
N ARG A 206 -8.34 3.57 7.78
CA ARG A 206 -8.95 3.27 9.08
C ARG A 206 -10.31 3.95 9.26
N GLN A 207 -10.46 5.21 8.84
CA GLN A 207 -11.73 5.91 8.93
C GLN A 207 -12.80 5.30 8.03
N LEU A 208 -12.44 4.86 6.81
CA LEU A 208 -13.35 4.11 5.95
C LEU A 208 -13.77 2.78 6.56
N ASN A 209 -12.85 2.07 7.21
CA ASN A 209 -13.15 0.83 7.92
C ASN A 209 -14.17 1.07 9.04
N MET A 210 -13.93 2.06 9.90
CA MET A 210 -14.88 2.42 10.96
C MET A 210 -16.23 2.84 10.38
N PHE A 211 -16.23 3.63 9.28
CA PHE A 211 -17.45 4.02 8.60
C PHE A 211 -18.26 2.82 8.10
N HIS A 212 -17.59 1.85 7.46
CA HIS A 212 -18.22 0.65 6.93
C HIS A 212 -18.83 -0.21 8.03
N GLU A 213 -18.10 -0.43 9.12
CA GLU A 213 -18.60 -1.18 10.29
C GLU A 213 -19.87 -0.54 10.86
N GLU A 214 -19.84 0.77 11.11
CA GLU A 214 -21.02 1.47 11.66
C GLU A 214 -22.21 1.47 10.70
N LEU A 215 -21.96 1.62 9.39
CA LEU A 215 -23.04 1.59 8.40
C LEU A 215 -23.61 0.17 8.26
N LEU A 216 -22.77 -0.86 8.30
CA LEU A 216 -23.20 -2.25 8.26
C LEU A 216 -24.08 -2.58 9.48
N ASP A 217 -23.60 -2.29 10.69
CA ASP A 217 -24.34 -2.49 11.93
C ASP A 217 -25.68 -1.73 11.92
N TYR A 218 -25.69 -0.51 11.38
CA TYR A 218 -26.90 0.30 11.25
C TYR A 218 -27.93 -0.35 10.32
N LEU A 219 -27.50 -0.85 9.15
CA LEU A 219 -28.37 -1.51 8.18
C LEU A 219 -28.84 -2.89 8.65
N ASP A 220 -28.00 -3.65 9.36
CA ASP A 220 -28.33 -4.97 9.91
C ASP A 220 -29.35 -4.90 11.04
N GLN A 221 -29.45 -3.75 11.73
CA GLN A 221 -30.57 -3.44 12.64
C GLN A 221 -31.90 -3.15 11.91
N GLY A 222 -31.97 -3.34 10.59
CA GLY A 222 -33.15 -3.09 9.77
C GLY A 222 -33.43 -1.61 9.50
N LYS A 223 -32.48 -0.71 9.80
CA LYS A 223 -32.65 0.73 9.58
C LYS A 223 -32.35 1.07 8.12
N SER A 224 -33.08 2.05 7.60
CA SER A 224 -32.83 2.63 6.27
C SER A 224 -32.04 3.93 6.38
N LEU A 225 -31.32 4.29 5.32
CA LEU A 225 -30.67 5.60 5.23
C LEU A 225 -31.69 6.72 5.46
N ARG A 226 -31.28 7.74 6.23
CA ARG A 226 -32.16 8.84 6.60
C ARG A 226 -32.46 9.69 5.37
N HIS A 227 -33.57 10.41 5.34
CA HIS A 227 -34.02 11.16 4.16
C HIS A 227 -32.99 12.20 3.64
N TYR A 228 -32.12 12.71 4.51
CA TYR A 228 -31.01 13.62 4.15
C TYR A 228 -29.71 12.89 3.75
N GLU A 229 -29.62 11.58 3.93
CA GLU A 229 -28.49 10.73 3.54
C GLU A 229 -28.75 10.16 2.14
N LYS A 230 -28.68 11.03 1.13
CA LYS A 230 -28.94 10.64 -0.25
C LYS A 230 -27.86 9.66 -0.75
N PRO A 231 -28.23 8.43 -1.19
CA PRO A 231 -27.27 7.44 -1.68
C PRO A 231 -26.39 7.97 -2.81
N GLU A 232 -26.92 8.77 -3.73
CA GLU A 232 -26.15 9.38 -4.82
C GLU A 232 -25.02 10.28 -4.32
N VAL A 233 -25.26 11.03 -3.25
CA VAL A 233 -24.24 11.93 -2.68
C VAL A 233 -23.13 11.10 -2.06
N MET A 234 -23.49 10.10 -1.25
CA MET A 234 -22.55 9.19 -0.61
C MET A 234 -21.72 8.41 -1.64
N LEU A 235 -22.36 7.83 -2.66
CA LEU A 235 -21.70 7.14 -3.75
C LEU A 235 -20.79 8.07 -4.56
N SER A 236 -21.23 9.30 -4.86
CA SER A 236 -20.40 10.28 -5.54
C SER A 236 -19.11 10.55 -4.75
N ILE A 237 -19.19 10.72 -3.43
CA ILE A 237 -18.02 10.94 -2.59
C ILE A 237 -17.05 9.75 -2.69
N VAL A 238 -17.57 8.54 -2.48
CA VAL A 238 -16.75 7.32 -2.39
C VAL A 238 -16.14 6.92 -3.73
N VAL A 239 -16.89 7.05 -4.82
CA VAL A 239 -16.40 6.79 -6.18
C VAL A 239 -15.33 7.83 -6.58
N ASN A 240 -15.54 9.12 -6.31
CA ASN A 240 -14.50 10.12 -6.64
C ASN A 240 -13.25 9.97 -5.78
N MET A 241 -13.37 9.48 -4.54
CA MET A 241 -12.24 9.11 -3.71
C MET A 241 -11.44 7.95 -4.32
N ALA A 242 -12.11 6.88 -4.75
CA ALA A 242 -11.52 5.75 -5.45
C ALA A 242 -10.81 6.17 -6.75
N ILE A 243 -11.45 6.98 -7.59
CA ILE A 243 -10.87 7.48 -8.85
C ILE A 243 -9.58 8.26 -8.61
N LYS A 244 -9.54 9.08 -7.55
CA LYS A 244 -8.35 9.86 -7.21
C LYS A 244 -7.22 9.01 -6.66
N ASN A 245 -7.54 7.88 -6.03
CA ASN A 245 -6.53 6.99 -5.49
C ASN A 245 -6.94 5.51 -5.52
N PRO A 246 -6.28 4.69 -6.37
CA PRO A 246 -6.47 3.24 -6.42
C PRO A 246 -6.30 2.50 -5.10
N LYS A 247 -5.50 3.05 -4.17
CA LYS A 247 -5.33 2.51 -2.80
C LYS A 247 -6.65 2.27 -2.09
N TYR A 248 -7.68 3.04 -2.42
CA TYR A 248 -8.98 2.97 -1.77
C TYR A 248 -10.01 2.13 -2.52
N TYR A 249 -9.68 1.49 -3.66
CA TYR A 249 -10.65 0.75 -4.47
C TYR A 249 -11.45 -0.27 -3.66
N ASN A 250 -10.77 -1.17 -2.94
CA ASN A 250 -11.39 -2.21 -2.14
C ASN A 250 -12.38 -1.64 -1.11
N MET A 251 -11.92 -0.72 -0.27
CA MET A 251 -12.72 -0.18 0.83
C MET A 251 -13.81 0.77 0.35
N ALA A 252 -13.53 1.54 -0.71
CA ALA A 252 -14.52 2.38 -1.36
C ALA A 252 -15.65 1.53 -1.96
N MET A 253 -15.32 0.42 -2.63
CA MET A 253 -16.35 -0.46 -3.18
C MET A 253 -17.14 -1.17 -2.08
N ALA A 254 -16.52 -1.55 -0.97
CA ALA A 254 -17.25 -2.09 0.18
C ALA A 254 -18.25 -1.08 0.78
N VAL A 255 -17.83 0.18 0.95
CA VAL A 255 -18.74 1.26 1.38
C VAL A 255 -19.84 1.53 0.34
N ALA A 256 -19.48 1.53 -0.94
CA ALA A 256 -20.44 1.74 -2.03
C ALA A 256 -21.51 0.64 -2.03
N SER A 257 -21.11 -0.61 -1.80
CA SER A 257 -22.02 -1.75 -1.74
C SER A 257 -23.03 -1.62 -0.60
N LEU A 258 -22.61 -1.20 0.60
CA LEU A 258 -23.53 -0.89 1.70
C LEU A 258 -24.44 0.31 1.40
N THR A 259 -23.91 1.33 0.72
CA THR A 259 -24.71 2.50 0.32
C THR A 259 -25.79 2.11 -0.70
N ILE A 260 -25.49 1.19 -1.63
CA ILE A 260 -26.46 0.62 -2.57
C ILE A 260 -27.48 -0.25 -1.82
N ARG A 261 -27.04 -1.10 -0.89
CA ARG A 261 -27.92 -1.92 -0.04
C ARG A 261 -28.93 -1.05 0.72
N GLY A 262 -28.46 0.05 1.32
CA GLY A 262 -29.29 1.02 2.04
C GLY A 262 -30.18 1.88 1.14
N ALA A 263 -29.99 1.85 -0.18
CA ALA A 263 -30.90 2.46 -1.13
C ALA A 263 -32.11 1.55 -1.41
N GLY A 264 -33.25 2.16 -1.76
CA GLY A 264 -34.45 1.41 -2.16
C GLY A 264 -34.19 0.50 -3.36
N GLU A 265 -34.74 -0.71 -3.33
CA GLU A 265 -34.43 -1.79 -4.28
C GLU A 265 -34.55 -1.38 -5.75
N SER A 266 -35.61 -0.64 -6.09
CA SER A 266 -35.87 -0.13 -7.45
C SER A 266 -34.77 0.79 -7.99
N ARG A 267 -33.92 1.35 -7.13
CA ARG A 267 -32.86 2.30 -7.52
C ARG A 267 -31.49 1.64 -7.62
N ARG A 268 -31.30 0.44 -7.08
CA ARG A 268 -29.98 -0.20 -6.93
C ARG A 268 -29.28 -0.41 -8.27
N GLY A 269 -29.98 -0.95 -9.27
CA GLY A 269 -29.44 -1.15 -10.61
C GLY A 269 -28.99 0.17 -11.27
N LEU A 270 -29.79 1.23 -11.14
CA LEU A 270 -29.43 2.57 -11.64
C LEU A 270 -28.18 3.12 -10.95
N LEU A 271 -28.03 2.90 -9.64
CA LEU A 271 -26.84 3.35 -8.91
C LEU A 271 -25.59 2.59 -9.34
N VAL A 272 -25.67 1.26 -9.51
CA VAL A 272 -24.57 0.45 -10.02
C VAL A 272 -24.17 0.90 -11.43
N GLN A 273 -25.13 1.11 -12.33
CA GLN A 273 -24.83 1.58 -13.68
C GLN A 273 -24.07 2.92 -13.68
N LYS A 274 -24.47 3.87 -12.82
CA LYS A 274 -23.76 5.16 -12.66
C LYS A 274 -22.32 4.98 -12.19
N ILE A 275 -22.05 4.01 -11.31
CA ILE A 275 -20.70 3.70 -10.83
C ILE A 275 -19.88 3.13 -12.00
N LEU A 276 -20.41 2.13 -12.70
CA LEU A 276 -19.75 1.50 -13.85
C LEU A 276 -19.42 2.54 -14.92
N ASP A 277 -20.38 3.39 -15.29
CA ASP A 277 -20.18 4.45 -16.29
C ASP A 277 -19.09 5.44 -15.89
N LYS A 278 -18.96 5.74 -14.60
CA LYS A 278 -17.93 6.65 -14.09
C LYS A 278 -16.53 6.05 -14.22
N PHE A 279 -16.39 4.73 -14.09
CA PHE A 279 -15.09 4.04 -14.15
C PHE A 279 -14.67 3.61 -15.57
N LYS A 280 -15.58 3.61 -16.55
CA LYS A 280 -15.26 3.27 -17.97
C LYS A 280 -14.08 4.04 -18.57
N ILE A 281 -13.83 5.26 -18.11
CA ILE A 281 -12.76 6.13 -18.62
C ILE A 281 -11.42 5.97 -17.90
N ILE A 282 -11.38 5.18 -16.82
CA ILE A 282 -10.17 4.98 -16.02
C ILE A 282 -9.37 3.82 -16.63
N PRO A 283 -8.10 4.00 -17.02
CA PRO A 283 -7.27 2.91 -17.52
C PRO A 283 -6.75 2.03 -16.37
N ASN A 284 -6.29 0.82 -16.71
CA ASN A 284 -5.61 -0.11 -15.78
C ASN A 284 -6.46 -0.47 -14.55
N THR A 285 -7.74 -0.78 -14.75
CA THR A 285 -8.71 -1.06 -13.69
C THR A 285 -8.77 -2.52 -13.26
N GLY A 286 -7.81 -3.38 -13.60
CA GLY A 286 -7.90 -4.83 -13.36
C GLY A 286 -8.32 -5.20 -11.93
N LEU A 287 -7.66 -4.61 -10.93
CA LEU A 287 -8.05 -4.78 -9.52
C LEU A 287 -9.45 -4.21 -9.21
N LEU A 288 -9.79 -3.06 -9.78
CA LEU A 288 -11.09 -2.42 -9.59
C LEU A 288 -12.22 -3.24 -10.21
N ASP A 289 -11.99 -3.86 -11.37
CA ASP A 289 -12.95 -4.70 -12.08
C ASP A 289 -13.41 -5.86 -11.20
N ILE A 290 -12.52 -6.47 -10.41
CA ILE A 290 -12.85 -7.50 -9.41
C ILE A 290 -13.86 -6.95 -8.39
N TRP A 291 -13.60 -5.75 -7.85
CA TRP A 291 -14.48 -5.13 -6.86
C TRP A 291 -15.81 -4.66 -7.47
N LEU A 292 -15.78 -4.15 -8.71
CA LEU A 292 -16.98 -3.74 -9.42
C LEU A 292 -17.86 -4.95 -9.73
N GLN A 293 -17.27 -6.07 -10.18
CA GLN A 293 -17.99 -7.33 -10.36
C GLN A 293 -18.66 -7.75 -9.05
N ARG A 294 -17.93 -7.73 -7.93
CA ARG A 294 -18.48 -8.10 -6.62
C ARG A 294 -19.63 -7.18 -6.18
N VAL A 295 -19.56 -5.88 -6.45
CA VAL A 295 -20.64 -4.90 -6.17
C VAL A 295 -21.87 -5.14 -7.04
N SER A 296 -21.67 -5.49 -8.32
CA SER A 296 -22.77 -5.62 -9.29
C SER A 296 -23.37 -7.02 -9.36
N TYR A 297 -22.70 -8.05 -8.82
CA TYR A 297 -23.03 -9.45 -9.06
C TYR A 297 -24.48 -9.83 -8.71
N SER A 298 -25.00 -9.39 -7.56
CA SER A 298 -26.38 -9.70 -7.15
C SER A 298 -27.44 -8.95 -7.95
N ILE A 299 -27.05 -7.95 -8.74
CA ILE A 299 -27.93 -7.17 -9.62
C ILE A 299 -27.88 -7.74 -11.04
N ASP A 300 -26.68 -7.97 -11.56
CA ASP A 300 -26.44 -8.52 -12.90
C ASP A 300 -25.18 -9.40 -12.88
N PRO A 301 -25.33 -10.73 -12.74
CA PRO A 301 -24.23 -11.69 -12.75
C PRO A 301 -23.50 -11.81 -14.10
N ASP A 302 -24.13 -11.39 -15.20
CA ASP A 302 -23.61 -11.59 -16.56
C ASP A 302 -22.73 -10.41 -17.05
N LEU A 303 -22.59 -9.35 -16.23
CA LEU A 303 -21.73 -8.20 -16.51
C LEU A 303 -20.28 -8.63 -16.79
N GLN A 304 -19.75 -8.13 -17.90
CA GLN A 304 -18.39 -8.43 -18.35
C GLN A 304 -17.42 -7.31 -17.98
N PHE A 305 -16.23 -7.69 -17.53
CA PHE A 305 -15.14 -6.78 -17.18
C PHE A 305 -13.86 -7.13 -17.96
N ASN A 306 -12.86 -6.24 -17.94
CA ASN A 306 -11.63 -6.43 -18.70
C ASN A 306 -10.68 -7.41 -18.00
N GLU A 307 -10.66 -7.41 -16.67
CA GLU A 307 -9.85 -8.31 -15.85
C GLU A 307 -10.18 -9.79 -16.11
N LEU A 308 -9.16 -10.60 -16.40
CA LEU A 308 -9.34 -12.01 -16.75
C LEU A 308 -9.89 -12.83 -15.58
N LEU A 309 -9.48 -12.52 -14.35
CA LEU A 309 -9.99 -13.18 -13.15
C LEU A 309 -11.52 -13.11 -13.05
N THR A 310 -12.12 -11.99 -13.48
CA THR A 310 -13.58 -11.81 -13.42
C THR A 310 -14.34 -12.78 -14.35
N ARG A 311 -13.70 -13.25 -15.42
CA ARG A 311 -14.31 -14.17 -16.39
C ARG A 311 -14.50 -15.58 -15.82
N SER A 312 -13.71 -15.93 -14.82
CA SER A 312 -13.83 -17.22 -14.13
C SER A 312 -14.92 -17.24 -13.06
N VAL A 313 -15.39 -16.07 -12.63
CA VAL A 313 -16.46 -15.93 -11.64
C VAL A 313 -17.81 -16.14 -12.32
N SER A 314 -18.33 -17.37 -12.21
CA SER A 314 -19.62 -17.76 -12.79
C SER A 314 -20.30 -18.83 -11.93
N GLU A 315 -21.65 -18.85 -11.92
CA GLU A 315 -22.42 -19.98 -11.36
C GLU A 315 -22.35 -21.25 -12.25
N ARG A 316 -21.82 -21.13 -13.47
CA ARG A 316 -21.61 -22.27 -14.36
C ARG A 316 -20.48 -23.16 -13.82
N ALA A 317 -20.45 -24.41 -14.27
CA ALA A 317 -19.36 -25.32 -13.93
C ALA A 317 -18.00 -24.67 -14.23
N TYR A 318 -17.16 -24.58 -13.20
CA TYR A 318 -15.80 -24.09 -13.31
C TYR A 318 -15.04 -24.92 -14.36
N ILE A 319 -14.45 -24.25 -15.36
CA ILE A 319 -13.79 -24.92 -16.49
C ILE A 319 -12.34 -25.21 -16.11
N ASP A 320 -11.48 -24.20 -16.16
CA ASP A 320 -10.09 -24.23 -15.72
C ASP A 320 -9.51 -22.81 -15.62
N ASN A 321 -8.25 -22.72 -15.19
CA ASN A 321 -7.52 -21.44 -15.10
C ASN A 321 -6.76 -21.04 -16.38
N SER A 322 -6.92 -21.76 -17.50
CA SER A 322 -6.11 -21.52 -18.72
C SER A 322 -6.38 -20.15 -19.35
N ILE A 323 -7.57 -19.58 -19.12
CA ILE A 323 -7.92 -18.22 -19.56
C ILE A 323 -7.28 -17.13 -18.69
N ILE A 324 -6.89 -17.46 -17.46
CA ILE A 324 -6.38 -16.50 -16.47
C ILE A 324 -4.85 -16.42 -16.57
N TRP A 325 -4.19 -17.59 -16.62
CA TRP A 325 -2.74 -17.68 -16.55
C TRP A 325 -2.16 -18.36 -17.78
N CYS A 326 -1.07 -17.78 -18.29
CA CYS A 326 -0.21 -18.47 -19.25
C CYS A 326 0.57 -19.56 -18.51
N ILE A 327 0.17 -20.81 -18.70
CA ILE A 327 0.72 -21.98 -18.00
C ILE A 327 1.58 -22.88 -18.90
N ASP A 328 1.72 -22.54 -20.18
CA ASP A 328 2.38 -23.38 -21.21
C ASP A 328 3.87 -23.66 -20.94
N TRP A 329 4.50 -22.84 -20.11
CA TRP A 329 5.92 -22.97 -19.73
C TRP A 329 6.14 -23.84 -18.50
N LEU A 330 5.06 -24.26 -17.82
CA LEU A 330 5.14 -25.12 -16.64
C LEU A 330 5.35 -26.58 -17.04
N LYS A 331 5.99 -27.34 -16.14
CA LYS A 331 6.05 -28.81 -16.26
C LYS A 331 4.66 -29.40 -16.09
N ASP A 332 4.39 -30.52 -16.75
CA ASP A 332 3.07 -31.16 -16.82
C ASP A 332 2.38 -31.37 -15.47
N ASP A 333 3.14 -31.73 -14.44
CA ASP A 333 2.64 -31.94 -13.08
C ASP A 333 2.12 -30.64 -12.47
N ILE A 334 2.93 -29.58 -12.51
CA ILE A 334 2.57 -28.25 -11.99
C ILE A 334 1.47 -27.62 -12.85
N MET A 335 1.56 -27.76 -14.18
CA MET A 335 0.58 -27.24 -15.13
C MET A 335 -0.82 -27.77 -14.82
N LYS A 336 -0.96 -29.10 -14.63
CA LYS A 336 -2.25 -29.71 -14.25
C LYS A 336 -2.77 -29.17 -12.93
N THR A 337 -1.90 -29.07 -11.91
CA THR A 337 -2.31 -28.49 -10.62
C THR A 337 -2.83 -27.07 -10.78
N VAL A 338 -2.10 -26.20 -11.47
CA VAL A 338 -2.52 -24.79 -11.66
C VAL A 338 -3.79 -24.70 -12.49
N ARG A 339 -3.92 -25.50 -13.57
CA ARG A 339 -5.08 -25.50 -14.45
C ARG A 339 -6.35 -25.96 -13.73
N ASP A 340 -6.26 -27.06 -12.99
CA ASP A 340 -7.42 -27.80 -12.48
C ASP A 340 -7.83 -27.36 -11.06
N THR A 341 -7.04 -26.52 -10.39
CA THR A 341 -7.40 -25.99 -9.06
C THR A 341 -8.54 -24.97 -9.18
N SER A 342 -9.72 -25.31 -8.65
CA SER A 342 -10.81 -24.35 -8.53
C SER A 342 -10.41 -23.17 -7.65
N ILE A 343 -10.67 -21.96 -8.16
CA ILE A 343 -10.45 -20.70 -7.45
C ILE A 343 -11.74 -19.92 -7.19
N VAL A 344 -12.90 -20.52 -7.50
CA VAL A 344 -14.22 -19.92 -7.33
C VAL A 344 -15.09 -20.85 -6.51
N ASP A 345 -15.68 -20.30 -5.44
CA ASP A 345 -16.67 -20.99 -4.63
C ASP A 345 -18.07 -20.68 -5.19
N VAL A 346 -18.64 -21.63 -5.94
CA VAL A 346 -19.92 -21.48 -6.63
C VAL A 346 -21.09 -21.40 -5.65
N ASP A 347 -21.00 -22.08 -4.51
CA ASP A 347 -22.07 -22.07 -3.48
C ASP A 347 -22.17 -20.68 -2.86
N ILE A 348 -21.04 -20.02 -2.60
CA ILE A 348 -21.02 -18.62 -2.14
C ILE A 348 -21.64 -17.68 -3.19
N LEU A 349 -21.33 -17.86 -4.48
CA LEU A 349 -21.89 -17.02 -5.55
C LEU A 349 -23.41 -17.15 -5.67
N GLN A 350 -23.92 -18.38 -5.65
CA GLN A 350 -25.36 -18.64 -5.67
C GLN A 350 -26.04 -17.98 -4.47
N GLY A 351 -25.46 -18.13 -3.27
CA GLY A 351 -25.96 -17.48 -2.05
C GLY A 351 -26.02 -15.95 -2.17
N ILE A 352 -25.02 -15.31 -2.80
CA ILE A 352 -25.02 -13.85 -3.02
C ILE A 352 -26.21 -13.43 -3.90
N ARG A 353 -26.48 -14.16 -5.00
CA ARG A 353 -27.59 -13.86 -5.91
C ARG A 353 -28.94 -14.12 -5.27
N GLU A 354 -29.13 -15.29 -4.68
CA GLU A 354 -30.41 -15.72 -4.11
C GLU A 354 -30.86 -14.85 -2.93
N THR A 355 -29.91 -14.40 -2.10
CA THR A 355 -30.20 -13.51 -0.97
C THR A 355 -30.18 -12.02 -1.34
N ASN A 356 -29.91 -11.68 -2.61
CA ASN A 356 -29.68 -10.31 -3.07
C ASN A 356 -28.65 -9.58 -2.17
N LYS A 357 -27.60 -10.30 -1.73
CA LYS A 357 -26.58 -9.78 -0.81
C LYS A 357 -25.65 -8.84 -1.57
N ILE A 358 -25.87 -7.54 -1.39
CA ILE A 358 -25.02 -6.50 -1.98
C ILE A 358 -23.87 -6.12 -1.04
N SER A 359 -23.91 -6.53 0.24
CA SER A 359 -22.82 -6.20 1.16
C SER A 359 -21.53 -6.95 0.80
N ILE A 360 -20.43 -6.21 0.77
CA ILE A 360 -19.07 -6.74 0.79
C ILE A 360 -18.61 -6.69 2.23
N ASP A 361 -18.31 -7.86 2.78
CA ASP A 361 -17.95 -7.97 4.17
C ASP A 361 -16.51 -7.50 4.39
N ARG A 362 -16.25 -7.01 5.60
CA ARG A 362 -14.92 -6.55 5.98
C ARG A 362 -13.85 -7.64 5.80
N GLN A 363 -14.21 -8.89 6.10
CA GLN A 363 -13.31 -10.03 5.94
C GLN A 363 -12.84 -10.20 4.50
N GLU A 364 -13.72 -9.95 3.51
CA GLU A 364 -13.37 -9.99 2.08
C GLU A 364 -12.34 -8.90 1.74
N VAL A 365 -12.56 -7.67 2.19
CA VAL A 365 -11.64 -6.54 1.97
C VAL A 365 -10.29 -6.78 2.66
N ASP A 366 -10.33 -7.39 3.84
CA ASP A 366 -9.17 -7.59 4.69
C ASP A 366 -8.17 -8.60 4.11
N LEU A 367 -8.62 -9.53 3.26
CA LEU A 367 -7.76 -10.44 2.50
C LEU A 367 -6.78 -9.70 1.58
N PHE A 368 -7.09 -8.44 1.22
CA PHE A 368 -6.29 -7.61 0.33
C PHE A 368 -5.50 -6.51 1.08
N ARG A 369 -5.35 -6.61 2.41
CA ARG A 369 -4.63 -5.62 3.24
C ARG A 369 -3.14 -5.46 2.91
N ASP A 370 -2.56 -6.46 2.24
CA ASP A 370 -1.15 -6.49 1.88
C ASP A 370 -0.86 -6.02 0.45
N ILE A 371 -1.84 -5.41 -0.25
CA ILE A 371 -1.55 -4.74 -1.53
C ILE A 371 -0.56 -3.59 -1.24
N PRO A 372 0.67 -3.64 -1.76
CA PRO A 372 1.63 -2.56 -1.57
C PRO A 372 1.03 -1.26 -2.11
N SER A 373 1.04 -0.21 -1.28
CA SER A 373 0.71 1.15 -1.70
C SER A 373 1.84 1.79 -2.48
#